data_AF-A0A7Y5A431-F1
#
_entry.id   AF-A0A7Y5A431-F1
#
_cell.length_a   1.000
_cell.length_b   1.000
_cell.length_c   1.000
_cell.angle_alpha   90.00
_cell.angle_beta   90.00
_cell.angle_gamma   90.00
#
_symmetry.space_group_name_H-M   'P 1'
#
loop_
_entity.id
_entity.type
_entity.pdbx_description
1 polymer ?
#
loop_
_entity_poly.entity_id
_entity_poly.type
_entity_poly.pdbx_seq_one_letter_code
_entity_poly.pdbx_strand_id
1 'polypeptide(L)'
;MTFREYYKLTRETTNSCIKICGVIFTSIYAVIAIITGYRNESFSNSIEIFLICFLLGNGFGLFIWFLAIISAHGQVKAMTKFYDYIPKEIKDRFGLSLVARPQNPKYNYLQLEILDTTSKQPYLFNFDKKYVWIAIINDLSTIDNFQKRMIDIQKRYKKEQIVLTGWGLRKNIKRKEWKMITYEKVDMILEELKTISNKENLIIINRD
;
A
#
# COMPACT_ATOMS: atom_id res chain seq x y z
N MET A 1 6.74 -11.30 -12.30
CA MET A 1 6.93 -10.04 -13.05
C MET A 1 8.36 -9.55 -12.89
N THR A 2 9.01 -9.23 -14.00
CA THR A 2 10.37 -8.64 -14.01
C THR A 2 10.31 -7.12 -13.79
N PHE A 3 11.42 -6.49 -13.38
CA PHE A 3 11.47 -5.03 -13.22
C PHE A 3 11.16 -4.30 -14.53
N ARG A 4 11.59 -4.86 -15.67
CA ARG A 4 11.33 -4.30 -17.01
C ARG A 4 9.84 -4.31 -17.35
N GLU A 5 9.13 -5.39 -17.06
CA GLU A 5 7.67 -5.47 -17.21
C GLU A 5 6.97 -4.45 -16.31
N TYR A 6 7.38 -4.38 -15.03
CA TYR A 6 6.82 -3.44 -14.08
C TYR A 6 6.99 -1.97 -14.51
N TYR A 7 8.19 -1.62 -14.97
CA TYR A 7 8.49 -0.28 -15.49
C TYR A 7 7.61 0.06 -16.69
N LYS A 8 7.39 -0.89 -17.62
CA LYS A 8 6.49 -0.68 -18.76
C LYS A 8 5.06 -0.38 -18.31
N LEU A 9 4.56 -1.13 -17.32
CA LEU A 9 3.21 -0.94 -16.76
C LEU A 9 3.05 0.36 -15.96
N THR A 10 4.15 0.92 -15.46
CA THR A 10 4.15 2.12 -14.59
C THR A 10 4.85 3.33 -15.22
N ARG A 11 4.97 3.33 -16.55
CA ARG A 11 5.67 4.38 -17.31
C ARG A 11 5.00 5.75 -17.12
N GLU A 12 3.67 5.79 -17.11
CA GLU A 12 2.91 7.03 -16.89
C GLU A 12 3.15 7.60 -15.49
N THR A 13 3.12 6.74 -14.45
CA THR A 13 3.45 7.12 -13.08
C THR A 13 4.87 7.62 -12.97
N THR A 14 5.82 6.93 -13.62
CA THR A 14 7.22 7.33 -13.66
C THR A 14 7.38 8.74 -14.22
N ASN A 15 6.79 9.01 -15.39
CA ASN A 15 6.87 10.32 -16.03
C ASN A 15 6.25 11.41 -15.16
N SER A 16 5.09 11.12 -14.55
CA SER A 16 4.40 12.04 -13.65
C SER A 16 5.22 12.34 -12.40
N CYS A 17 5.81 11.32 -11.79
CA CYS A 17 6.66 11.43 -10.60
C CYS A 17 7.93 12.23 -10.91
N ILE A 18 8.65 11.92 -11.99
CA ILE A 18 9.86 12.67 -12.40
C ILE A 18 9.51 14.14 -12.65
N LYS A 19 8.40 14.42 -13.34
CA LYS A 19 7.96 15.80 -13.62
C LYS A 19 7.64 16.56 -12.34
N ILE A 20 6.84 15.96 -11.44
CA ILE A 20 6.45 16.59 -10.17
C ILE A 20 7.68 16.83 -9.29
N CYS A 21 8.53 15.81 -9.11
CA CYS A 21 9.75 15.94 -8.33
C CYS A 21 10.69 16.96 -8.94
N GLY A 22 10.94 16.92 -10.26
CA GLY A 22 11.76 17.90 -10.96
C GLY A 22 11.28 19.34 -10.73
N VAL A 23 9.99 19.60 -10.94
CA VAL A 23 9.41 20.94 -10.70
C VAL A 23 9.58 21.38 -9.24
N ILE A 24 9.28 20.52 -8.27
CA ILE A 24 9.36 20.86 -6.84
C ILE A 24 10.81 21.17 -6.46
N PHE A 25 11.75 20.25 -6.73
CA PHE A 25 13.13 20.40 -6.30
C PHE A 25 13.83 21.51 -7.07
N THR A 26 13.63 21.63 -8.38
CA THR A 26 14.17 22.76 -9.14
C THR A 26 13.66 24.10 -8.61
N SER A 27 12.37 24.21 -8.23
CA SER A 27 11.82 25.45 -7.66
C SER A 27 12.44 25.77 -6.30
N ILE A 28 12.57 24.78 -5.40
CA ILE A 28 13.23 24.94 -4.10
C ILE A 28 14.66 25.45 -4.29
N TYR A 29 15.40 24.80 -5.18
CA TYR A 29 16.80 25.13 -5.46
C TYR A 29 16.97 26.48 -6.18
N ALA A 30 16.04 26.88 -7.03
CA ALA A 30 16.03 28.22 -7.64
C ALA A 30 15.83 29.31 -6.58
N VAL A 31 14.93 29.11 -5.61
CA VAL A 31 14.74 30.06 -4.49
C VAL A 31 16.01 30.16 -3.64
N ILE A 32 16.66 29.04 -3.32
CA ILE A 32 17.94 29.03 -2.60
C ILE A 32 18.99 29.82 -3.38
N ALA A 33 19.12 29.57 -4.68
CA ALA A 33 20.08 30.26 -5.53
C ALA A 33 19.85 31.78 -5.58
N ILE A 34 18.58 32.24 -5.64
CA ILE A 34 18.25 33.67 -5.59
C ILE A 34 18.68 34.29 -4.25
N ILE A 35 18.40 33.62 -3.12
CA ILE A 35 18.78 34.09 -1.78
C ILE A 35 20.30 34.18 -1.64
N THR A 36 21.03 33.17 -2.13
CA THR A 36 22.49 33.13 -2.06
C THR A 36 23.14 34.14 -3.01
N GLY A 37 22.60 34.29 -4.22
CA GLY A 37 23.07 35.27 -5.20
C GLY A 37 22.90 36.71 -4.74
N TYR A 38 21.80 37.04 -4.05
CA TYR A 38 21.61 38.36 -3.44
C TYR A 38 22.69 38.72 -2.40
N ARG A 39 23.35 37.72 -1.81
CA ARG A 39 24.42 37.92 -0.82
C ARG A 39 25.83 38.01 -1.42
N ASN A 40 26.03 37.57 -2.65
CA ASN A 40 27.34 37.52 -3.31
C ASN A 40 27.32 38.44 -4.54
N GLU A 41 28.00 39.59 -4.46
CA GLU A 41 27.97 40.68 -5.46
C GLU A 41 28.51 40.33 -6.88
N SER A 42 28.91 39.08 -7.12
CA SER A 42 29.41 38.59 -8.42
C SER A 42 28.32 37.86 -9.21
N PHE A 43 27.95 38.41 -10.37
CA PHE A 43 26.97 37.83 -11.30
C PHE A 43 27.41 36.47 -11.88
N SER A 44 28.71 36.29 -12.14
CA SER A 44 29.26 35.01 -12.65
C SER A 44 29.07 33.87 -11.64
N ASN A 45 29.27 34.17 -10.35
CA ASN A 45 29.08 33.18 -9.28
C ASN A 45 27.61 32.80 -9.12
N SER A 46 26.69 33.72 -9.42
CA SER A 46 25.25 33.48 -9.30
C SER A 46 24.70 32.51 -10.35
N ILE A 47 25.20 32.56 -11.59
CA ILE A 47 24.82 31.60 -12.65
C ILE A 47 25.33 30.20 -12.33
N GLU A 48 26.57 30.09 -11.87
CA GLU A 48 27.17 28.80 -11.48
C GLU A 48 26.41 28.17 -10.31
N ILE A 49 26.07 28.95 -9.29
CA ILE A 49 25.23 28.52 -8.16
C ILE A 49 23.87 28.06 -8.67
N PHE A 50 23.23 28.79 -9.58
CA PHE A 50 21.94 28.40 -10.16
C PHE A 50 22.02 27.06 -10.90
N LEU A 51 23.05 26.84 -11.73
CA LEU A 51 23.24 25.60 -12.48
C LEU A 51 23.48 24.41 -11.53
N ILE A 52 24.32 24.58 -10.50
CA ILE A 52 24.56 23.54 -9.49
C ILE A 52 23.25 23.20 -8.76
N CYS A 53 22.51 24.22 -8.32
CA CYS A 53 21.21 24.07 -7.67
C CYS A 53 20.19 23.35 -8.57
N PHE A 54 20.14 23.69 -9.87
CA PHE A 54 19.28 23.02 -10.84
C PHE A 54 19.65 21.54 -11.03
N LEU A 55 20.95 21.24 -11.17
CA LEU A 55 21.44 19.86 -11.29
C LEU A 55 21.15 19.04 -10.04
N LEU A 56 21.37 19.62 -8.85
CA LEU A 56 21.03 18.98 -7.58
C LEU A 56 19.53 18.72 -7.46
N GLY A 57 18.68 19.67 -7.84
CA GLY A 57 17.23 19.49 -7.80
C GLY A 57 16.74 18.34 -8.69
N ASN A 58 17.26 18.26 -9.91
CA ASN A 58 16.96 17.15 -10.82
C ASN A 58 17.53 15.83 -10.29
N GLY A 59 18.75 15.84 -9.75
CA GLY A 59 19.38 14.67 -9.14
C GLY A 59 18.57 14.10 -7.97
N PHE A 60 18.12 14.96 -7.05
CA PHE A 60 17.23 14.58 -5.95
C PHE A 60 15.87 14.07 -6.45
N GLY A 61 15.30 14.70 -7.48
CA GLY A 61 14.05 14.24 -8.09
C GLY A 61 14.18 12.83 -8.68
N LEU A 62 15.27 12.57 -9.40
CA LEU A 62 15.59 11.22 -9.91
C LEU A 62 15.84 10.22 -8.78
N PHE A 63 16.51 10.62 -7.71
CA PHE A 63 16.75 9.76 -6.56
C PHE A 63 15.45 9.33 -5.87
N ILE A 64 14.53 10.26 -5.63
CA ILE A 64 13.22 9.95 -5.04
C ILE A 64 12.39 9.06 -5.95
N TRP A 65 12.38 9.37 -7.26
CA TRP A 65 11.74 8.52 -8.26
C TRP A 65 12.28 7.08 -8.19
N PHE A 66 13.61 6.92 -8.16
CA PHE A 66 14.29 5.63 -8.11
C PHE A 66 13.92 4.84 -6.85
N LEU A 67 13.89 5.47 -5.68
CA LEU A 67 13.45 4.84 -4.44
C LEU A 67 11.97 4.41 -4.51
N ALA A 68 11.10 5.26 -5.06
CA ALA A 68 9.68 4.98 -5.17
C ALA A 68 9.41 3.77 -6.06
N ILE A 69 10.01 3.71 -7.26
CA ILE A 69 9.79 2.61 -8.19
C ILE A 69 10.37 1.29 -7.67
N ILE A 70 11.55 1.31 -7.03
CA ILE A 70 12.13 0.10 -6.42
C ILE A 70 11.28 -0.41 -5.27
N SER A 71 10.83 0.49 -4.39
CA SER A 71 9.97 0.13 -3.27
C SER A 71 8.67 -0.51 -3.77
N ALA A 72 8.01 0.11 -4.74
CA ALA A 72 6.75 -0.37 -5.30
C ALA A 72 6.92 -1.70 -6.06
N HIS A 73 7.97 -1.84 -6.87
CA HIS A 73 8.32 -3.12 -7.51
C HIS A 73 8.60 -4.21 -6.48
N GLY A 74 9.32 -3.88 -5.40
CA GLY A 74 9.60 -4.79 -4.29
C GLY A 74 8.32 -5.29 -3.62
N GLN A 75 7.35 -4.39 -3.38
CA GLN A 75 6.04 -4.75 -2.83
C GLN A 75 5.26 -5.68 -3.77
N VAL A 76 5.21 -5.38 -5.06
CA VAL A 76 4.51 -6.23 -6.03
C VAL A 76 5.16 -7.61 -6.15
N LYS A 77 6.49 -7.68 -6.20
CA LYS A 77 7.22 -8.95 -6.20
C LYS A 77 6.93 -9.76 -4.93
N ALA A 78 6.89 -9.09 -3.78
CA ALA A 78 6.59 -9.73 -2.50
C ALA A 78 5.14 -10.24 -2.44
N MET A 79 4.17 -9.46 -2.94
CA MET A 79 2.76 -9.88 -3.03
C MET A 79 2.56 -11.07 -3.96
N THR A 80 3.18 -11.03 -5.14
CA THR A 80 3.14 -12.15 -6.10
C THR A 80 3.68 -13.42 -5.47
N LYS A 81 4.86 -13.33 -4.83
CA LYS A 81 5.47 -14.47 -4.14
C LYS A 81 4.60 -15.00 -3.00
N PHE A 82 3.91 -14.12 -2.29
CA PHE A 82 2.99 -14.53 -1.23
C PHE A 82 1.77 -15.25 -1.81
N TYR A 83 1.16 -14.74 -2.87
CA TYR A 83 0.07 -15.41 -3.58
C TYR A 83 0.46 -16.82 -4.05
N ASP A 84 1.66 -16.96 -4.61
CA ASP A 84 2.19 -18.26 -5.01
C ASP A 84 2.36 -19.21 -3.83
N TYR A 85 2.69 -18.68 -2.65
CA TYR A 85 2.84 -19.44 -1.41
C TYR A 85 1.51 -19.85 -0.74
N ILE A 86 0.38 -19.20 -1.06
CA ILE A 86 -0.92 -19.61 -0.54
C ILE A 86 -1.24 -21.02 -1.10
N PRO A 87 -1.65 -21.99 -0.26
CA PRO A 87 -2.07 -23.31 -0.72
C PRO A 87 -3.12 -23.24 -1.81
N LYS A 88 -2.99 -24.07 -2.85
CA LYS A 88 -3.90 -24.06 -4.01
C LYS A 88 -5.35 -24.27 -3.61
N GLU A 89 -5.60 -25.20 -2.69
CA GLU A 89 -6.94 -25.48 -2.16
C GLU A 89 -7.59 -24.26 -1.52
N ILE A 90 -6.82 -23.43 -0.80
CA ILE A 90 -7.30 -22.17 -0.23
C ILE A 90 -7.59 -21.16 -1.36
N LYS A 91 -6.71 -21.05 -2.36
CA LYS A 91 -6.95 -20.13 -3.50
C LYS A 91 -8.24 -20.48 -4.24
N ASP A 92 -8.41 -21.75 -4.57
CA ASP A 92 -9.53 -22.23 -5.39
C ASP A 92 -10.85 -22.13 -4.61
N ARG A 93 -10.88 -22.58 -3.35
CA ARG A 93 -12.10 -22.59 -2.53
C ARG A 93 -12.59 -21.19 -2.17
N PHE A 94 -11.67 -20.26 -1.94
CA PHE A 94 -11.96 -18.89 -1.53
C PHE A 94 -11.85 -17.89 -2.70
N GLY A 95 -11.78 -18.37 -3.95
CA GLY A 95 -11.79 -17.52 -5.15
C GLY A 95 -10.72 -16.43 -5.16
N LEU A 96 -9.56 -16.69 -4.55
CA LEU A 96 -8.51 -15.71 -4.34
C LEU A 96 -7.78 -15.42 -5.64
N SER A 97 -7.79 -14.15 -6.04
CA SER A 97 -7.10 -13.65 -7.22
C SER A 97 -6.15 -12.53 -6.84
N LEU A 98 -5.02 -12.45 -7.57
CA LEU A 98 -4.09 -11.34 -7.48
C LEU A 98 -4.59 -10.22 -8.40
N VAL A 99 -5.11 -9.15 -7.82
CA VAL A 99 -5.72 -8.02 -8.56
C VAL A 99 -4.90 -6.75 -8.41
N ALA A 100 -4.96 -5.88 -9.42
CA ALA A 100 -4.38 -4.55 -9.34
C ALA A 100 -5.28 -3.67 -8.45
N ARG A 101 -4.66 -2.94 -7.52
CA ARG A 101 -5.40 -1.99 -6.69
C ARG A 101 -5.98 -0.86 -7.54
N PRO A 102 -7.25 -0.48 -7.35
CA PRO A 102 -7.80 0.71 -7.99
C PRO A 102 -7.09 1.94 -7.42
N GLN A 103 -6.27 2.59 -8.24
CA GLN A 103 -5.48 3.75 -7.83
C GLN A 103 -5.21 4.66 -9.01
N ASN A 104 -5.03 5.95 -8.75
CA ASN A 104 -4.71 6.90 -9.81
C ASN A 104 -3.25 6.69 -10.28
N PRO A 105 -3.03 6.26 -11.55
CA PRO A 105 -1.70 5.97 -12.07
C PRO A 105 -0.83 7.22 -12.21
N LYS A 106 -1.40 8.43 -12.17
CA LYS A 106 -0.64 9.67 -12.16
C LYS A 106 0.19 9.86 -10.88
N TYR A 107 -0.31 9.31 -9.77
CA TYR A 107 0.25 9.55 -8.44
C TYR A 107 0.78 8.28 -7.77
N ASN A 108 0.26 7.11 -8.15
CA ASN A 108 0.56 5.85 -7.47
C ASN A 108 1.10 4.81 -8.44
N TYR A 109 2.23 4.22 -8.06
CA TYR A 109 2.80 3.07 -8.77
C TYR A 109 1.93 1.84 -8.59
N LEU A 110 1.90 0.96 -9.60
CA LEU A 110 1.15 -0.29 -9.56
C LEU A 110 1.37 -1.04 -8.24
N GLN A 111 0.28 -1.29 -7.52
CA GLN A 111 0.21 -2.15 -6.34
C GLN A 111 -0.74 -3.30 -6.62
N LEU A 112 -0.47 -4.45 -6.01
CA LEU A 112 -1.31 -5.63 -6.10
C LEU A 112 -1.88 -5.98 -4.74
N GLU A 113 -3.04 -6.63 -4.74
CA GLU A 113 -3.66 -7.22 -3.57
C GLU A 113 -4.26 -8.59 -3.89
N ILE A 114 -4.39 -9.43 -2.86
CA ILE A 114 -5.01 -10.74 -2.98
C ILE A 114 -6.41 -10.62 -2.43
N LEU A 115 -7.39 -10.70 -3.33
CA LEU A 115 -8.80 -10.46 -3.04
C LEU A 115 -9.59 -11.68 -3.48
N ASP A 116 -10.58 -12.08 -2.69
CA ASP A 116 -11.61 -13.00 -3.17
C ASP A 116 -12.41 -12.30 -4.26
N THR A 117 -12.48 -12.89 -5.45
CA THR A 117 -13.18 -12.36 -6.64
C THR A 117 -14.53 -13.01 -6.92
N THR A 118 -14.94 -13.96 -6.09
CA THR A 118 -16.12 -14.81 -6.32
C THR A 118 -17.25 -14.55 -5.34
N SER A 119 -16.97 -14.26 -4.07
CA SER A 119 -18.06 -14.04 -3.11
C SER A 119 -18.66 -12.63 -3.21
N LYS A 120 -19.91 -12.54 -2.72
CA LYS A 120 -20.62 -11.27 -2.52
C LYS A 120 -19.95 -10.37 -1.48
N GLN A 121 -19.29 -10.96 -0.48
CA GLN A 121 -18.63 -10.25 0.62
C GLN A 121 -17.12 -10.44 0.50
N PRO A 122 -16.45 -9.58 -0.29
CA PRO A 122 -15.04 -9.76 -0.56
C PRO A 122 -14.20 -9.70 0.72
N TYR A 123 -13.20 -10.56 0.79
CA TYR A 123 -12.17 -10.54 1.81
C TYR A 123 -10.78 -10.49 1.17
N LEU A 124 -9.84 -9.95 1.95
CA LEU A 124 -8.49 -9.62 1.51
C LEU A 124 -7.45 -10.38 2.32
N PHE A 125 -6.45 -10.91 1.61
CA PHE A 125 -5.32 -11.62 2.19
C PHE A 125 -4.06 -10.80 1.97
N ASN A 126 -3.24 -10.67 3.01
CA ASN A 126 -1.97 -9.94 2.91
C ASN A 126 -1.06 -10.37 4.07
N PHE A 127 0.15 -9.83 4.14
CA PHE A 127 1.16 -10.23 5.09
C PHE A 127 2.07 -9.08 5.48
N ASP A 128 2.75 -9.25 6.60
CA ASP A 128 3.90 -8.46 7.00
C ASP A 128 5.05 -9.40 7.39
N LYS A 129 6.10 -8.85 8.02
CA LYS A 129 7.28 -9.62 8.42
C LYS A 129 6.93 -10.77 9.39
N LYS A 130 5.91 -10.60 10.24
CA LYS A 130 5.56 -11.50 11.36
C LYS A 130 4.26 -12.26 11.11
N TYR A 131 3.29 -11.61 10.46
CA TYR A 131 1.93 -12.11 10.34
C TYR A 131 1.52 -12.31 8.88
N VAL A 132 0.65 -13.28 8.67
CA VAL A 132 -0.31 -13.28 7.56
C VAL A 132 -1.62 -12.80 8.16
N TRP A 133 -2.39 -12.05 7.40
CA TRP A 133 -3.65 -11.54 7.88
C TRP A 133 -4.75 -11.67 6.83
N ILE A 134 -5.93 -11.97 7.34
CA ILE A 134 -7.17 -12.11 6.59
C ILE A 134 -8.08 -10.99 7.07
N ALA A 135 -8.68 -10.24 6.16
CA ALA A 135 -9.59 -9.16 6.48
C ALA A 135 -10.90 -9.31 5.72
N ILE A 136 -12.02 -9.04 6.40
CA ILE A 136 -13.29 -8.74 5.74
C ILE A 136 -13.40 -7.24 5.55
N ILE A 137 -14.05 -6.81 4.47
CA ILE A 137 -14.15 -5.40 4.14
C ILE A 137 -15.39 -4.82 4.82
N ASN A 138 -15.19 -3.82 5.67
CA ASN A 138 -16.28 -3.10 6.34
C ASN A 138 -16.44 -1.69 5.76
N ASP A 139 -17.66 -1.18 5.76
CA ASP A 139 -17.92 0.21 5.46
C ASP A 139 -17.47 1.08 6.63
N LEU A 140 -16.37 1.79 6.42
CA LEU A 140 -15.78 2.64 7.45
C LEU A 140 -16.48 4.00 7.56
N SER A 141 -17.28 4.38 6.54
CA SER A 141 -17.99 5.66 6.53
C SER A 141 -19.10 5.73 7.59
N THR A 142 -19.60 4.57 8.02
CA THR A 142 -20.65 4.46 9.03
C THR A 142 -20.11 4.40 10.46
N ILE A 143 -18.80 4.52 10.65
CA ILE A 143 -18.17 4.41 11.97
C ILE A 143 -17.90 5.80 12.53
N ASP A 144 -18.70 6.19 13.52
CA ASP A 144 -18.44 7.40 14.30
C ASP A 144 -17.13 7.28 15.07
N ASN A 145 -16.26 8.28 14.92
CA ASN A 145 -14.93 8.33 15.55
C ASN A 145 -14.13 7.02 15.38
N PHE A 146 -13.73 6.75 14.14
CA PHE A 146 -12.98 5.55 13.74
C PHE A 146 -11.77 5.25 14.64
N GLN A 147 -11.01 6.27 15.06
CA GLN A 147 -9.82 6.08 15.91
C GLN A 147 -10.16 5.49 17.28
N LYS A 148 -11.20 6.02 17.93
CA LYS A 148 -11.70 5.49 19.20
C LYS A 148 -12.19 4.05 19.01
N ARG A 149 -12.98 3.80 17.96
CA ARG A 149 -13.52 2.47 17.65
C ARG A 149 -12.42 1.43 17.43
N MET A 150 -11.36 1.81 16.71
CA MET A 150 -10.20 0.96 16.48
C MET A 150 -9.53 0.54 17.78
N ILE A 151 -9.32 1.48 18.71
CA ILE A 151 -8.71 1.20 20.02
C ILE A 151 -9.60 0.26 20.85
N ASP A 152 -10.90 0.49 20.84
CA ASP A 152 -11.86 -0.31 21.62
C ASP A 152 -11.92 -1.76 21.12
N ILE A 153 -11.98 -1.97 19.81
CA ILE A 153 -11.95 -3.31 19.20
C ILE A 153 -10.62 -3.99 19.49
N GLN A 154 -9.49 -3.30 19.31
CA GLN A 154 -8.17 -3.86 19.57
C GLN A 154 -7.99 -4.29 21.04
N LYS A 155 -8.57 -3.55 22.00
CA LYS A 155 -8.55 -3.93 23.42
C LYS A 155 -9.43 -5.15 23.68
N ARG A 156 -10.65 -5.16 23.12
CA ARG A 156 -11.64 -6.22 23.34
C ARG A 156 -11.21 -7.56 22.75
N TYR A 157 -10.64 -7.55 21.55
CA TYR A 157 -10.28 -8.75 20.78
C TYR A 157 -8.75 -9.00 20.72
N LYS A 158 -8.03 -8.53 21.75
CA LYS A 158 -6.56 -8.62 21.81
C LYS A 158 -6.07 -10.06 21.80
N LYS A 159 -6.77 -10.98 22.49
CA LYS A 159 -6.37 -12.39 22.62
C LYS A 159 -6.50 -13.13 21.29
N GLU A 160 -7.56 -12.80 20.57
CA GLU A 160 -7.91 -13.28 19.25
C GLU A 160 -7.04 -12.64 18.17
N GLN A 161 -6.22 -11.62 18.50
CA GLN A 161 -5.41 -10.87 17.55
C GLN A 161 -6.22 -10.24 16.40
N ILE A 162 -7.43 -9.77 16.72
CA ILE A 162 -8.32 -9.09 15.77
C ILE A 162 -8.22 -7.58 15.96
N VAL A 163 -8.16 -6.86 14.85
CA VAL A 163 -8.06 -5.41 14.83
C VAL A 163 -8.95 -4.82 13.74
N LEU A 164 -9.50 -3.64 13.99
CA LEU A 164 -10.14 -2.83 12.96
C LEU A 164 -9.06 -2.00 12.23
N THR A 165 -9.12 -1.94 10.91
CA THR A 165 -8.14 -1.24 10.07
C THR A 165 -8.84 -0.39 9.01
N GLY A 166 -8.06 0.34 8.20
CA GLY A 166 -8.57 1.10 7.04
C GLY A 166 -9.23 0.24 5.94
N TRP A 167 -9.25 -1.09 6.09
CA TRP A 167 -10.02 -2.00 5.23
C TRP A 167 -11.27 -2.57 5.91
N GLY A 168 -11.27 -2.65 7.25
CA GLY A 168 -12.25 -3.43 8.02
C GLY A 168 -11.58 -4.31 9.08
N LEU A 169 -12.33 -5.28 9.59
CA LEU A 169 -11.86 -6.23 10.60
C LEU A 169 -10.87 -7.23 10.00
N ARG A 170 -9.74 -7.36 10.68
CA ARG A 170 -8.61 -8.18 10.28
C ARG A 170 -8.19 -9.11 11.40
N LYS A 171 -8.00 -10.39 11.07
CA LYS A 171 -7.34 -11.39 11.92
C LYS A 171 -5.85 -11.47 11.61
N ASN A 172 -5.01 -11.38 12.63
CA ASN A 172 -3.57 -11.66 12.50
C ASN A 172 -3.26 -13.12 12.83
N ILE A 173 -2.50 -13.77 11.95
CA ILE A 173 -2.09 -15.16 12.05
C ILE A 173 -0.57 -15.18 12.01
N LYS A 174 0.10 -15.81 12.98
CA LYS A 174 1.57 -15.85 12.93
C LYS A 174 2.00 -16.65 11.71
N ARG A 175 3.06 -16.21 11.03
CA ARG A 175 3.58 -16.91 9.84
C ARG A 175 3.87 -18.40 10.07
N LYS A 176 4.27 -18.80 11.28
CA LYS A 176 4.48 -20.22 11.65
C LYS A 176 3.18 -21.01 11.64
N GLU A 177 2.10 -20.44 12.17
CA GLU A 177 0.76 -21.04 12.20
C GLU A 177 0.17 -21.11 10.78
N TRP A 178 0.39 -20.06 9.98
CA TRP A 178 -0.03 -20.00 8.58
C TRP A 178 0.52 -21.16 7.73
N LYS A 179 1.73 -21.64 8.01
CA LYS A 179 2.32 -22.76 7.25
C LYS A 179 1.53 -24.06 7.38
N MET A 180 0.76 -24.21 8.46
CA MET A 180 -0.04 -25.40 8.77
C MET A 180 -1.55 -25.09 8.72
N ILE A 181 -1.93 -23.99 8.05
CA ILE A 181 -3.32 -23.59 7.96
C ILE A 181 -4.05 -24.49 6.95
N THR A 182 -5.26 -24.89 7.32
CA THR A 182 -6.17 -25.64 6.44
C THR A 182 -7.28 -24.71 5.99
N TYR A 183 -8.03 -25.09 4.96
CA TYR A 183 -9.13 -24.27 4.48
C TYR A 183 -10.24 -24.14 5.54
N GLU A 184 -10.47 -25.15 6.37
CA GLU A 184 -11.48 -25.10 7.46
C GLU A 184 -11.11 -24.02 8.48
N LYS A 185 -9.81 -23.89 8.79
CA LYS A 185 -9.34 -22.82 9.68
C LYS A 185 -9.55 -21.44 9.08
N VAL A 186 -9.34 -21.29 7.77
CA VAL A 186 -9.63 -20.03 7.07
C VAL A 186 -11.12 -19.70 7.12
N ASP A 187 -11.98 -20.70 6.88
CA ASP A 187 -13.43 -20.55 6.93
C ASP A 187 -13.91 -20.13 8.32
N MET A 188 -13.43 -20.81 9.38
CA MET A 188 -13.69 -20.43 10.77
C MET A 188 -13.25 -19.00 11.09
N ILE A 189 -12.11 -18.55 10.56
CA ILE A 189 -11.64 -17.17 10.75
C ILE A 189 -12.58 -16.18 10.07
N LEU A 190 -13.03 -16.45 8.85
CA LEU A 190 -13.94 -15.57 8.13
C LEU A 190 -15.30 -15.47 8.86
N GLU A 191 -15.84 -16.59 9.35
CA GLU A 191 -17.07 -16.60 10.13
C GLU A 191 -16.92 -15.91 11.50
N GLU A 192 -15.77 -16.07 12.16
CA GLU A 192 -15.43 -15.30 13.38
C GLU A 192 -15.46 -13.80 13.09
N LEU A 193 -14.81 -13.35 12.01
CA LEU A 193 -14.75 -11.95 11.62
C LEU A 193 -16.13 -11.39 11.28
N LYS A 194 -16.98 -12.13 10.55
CA LYS A 194 -18.35 -11.73 10.23
C LYS A 194 -19.21 -11.61 11.49
N THR A 195 -19.10 -12.59 12.39
CA THR A 195 -19.81 -12.59 13.68
C THR A 195 -19.43 -11.38 14.52
N ILE A 196 -18.14 -11.05 14.59
CA ILE A 196 -17.66 -9.86 15.30
C ILE A 196 -18.14 -8.58 14.61
N SER A 197 -18.11 -8.50 13.28
CA SER A 197 -18.63 -7.34 12.55
C SER A 197 -20.09 -7.07 12.92
N ASN A 198 -20.94 -8.10 12.88
CA ASN A 198 -22.35 -7.98 13.24
C ASN A 198 -22.53 -7.57 14.70
N LYS A 199 -21.80 -8.20 15.63
CA LYS A 199 -21.83 -7.86 17.06
C LYS A 199 -21.39 -6.43 17.35
N GLU A 200 -20.43 -5.93 16.57
CA GLU A 200 -19.89 -4.58 16.71
C GLU A 200 -20.60 -3.56 15.80
N ASN A 201 -21.72 -3.93 15.17
CA ASN A 201 -22.47 -3.08 14.23
C ASN A 201 -21.59 -2.48 13.11
N LEU A 202 -20.62 -3.25 12.62
CA LEU A 202 -19.78 -2.89 11.49
C LEU A 202 -20.43 -3.44 10.22
N ILE A 203 -20.84 -2.56 9.32
CA ILE A 203 -21.47 -2.96 8.06
C ILE A 203 -20.41 -3.63 7.18
N ILE A 204 -20.70 -4.81 6.66
CA ILE A 204 -19.83 -5.54 5.72
C ILE A 204 -20.20 -5.09 4.30
N ILE A 205 -19.21 -4.72 3.51
CA ILE A 205 -19.44 -4.30 2.12
C ILE A 205 -19.84 -5.53 1.28
N ASN A 206 -20.92 -5.38 0.52
CA ASN A 206 -21.32 -6.31 -0.52
C ASN A 206 -20.91 -5.78 -1.90
N ARG A 207 -20.70 -6.69 -2.85
CA ARG A 207 -20.28 -6.40 -4.24
C ARG A 207 -21.39 -5.95 -5.19
N ASP A 208 -22.57 -5.60 -4.68
CA ASP A 208 -23.75 -5.27 -5.49
C ASP A 208 -23.56 -4.01 -6.35
#